data_AF-A0A0F8VML0-F1
#
_entry.id   AF-A0A0F8VML0-F1
#
_cell.length_a   1.000
_cell.length_b   1.000
_cell.length_c   1.000
_cell.angle_alpha   90.00
_cell.angle_beta   90.00
_cell.angle_gamma   90.00
#
_symmetry.space_group_name_H-M   'P 1'
#
loop_
_entity.id
_entity.type
_entity.pdbx_description
1 polymer ?
#
loop_
_entity_poly.entity_id
_entity_poly.type
_entity_poly.pdbx_seq_one_letter_code
_entity_poly.pdbx_strand_id
1 'polypeptide(L)'
;MAGVRGQSRGCGTCRARKIACGQERPSCAQCIKSQRQCTGYRRDTVFVLVQPGAKDARRPGRKQDTAVQSARPEQGPGYEMVINCHLRRQLLDHFLGQCLLHPQLRLKKHQKPWLLLLPDLPMKSKALETSMMAIASVALGRKFHDYSMVHQSLTAYTRGLRELQTALWSEKRMHDHETLAACLVLSLYELIECPDKGFQAYVSHCRGFLSLIQARGISAHTSGISHELFLGVRFPGILDAISNRTPNFLCDRVWCRNPWISTSKRIPDRIADCLAGIPSILQRYDQLASLSHEENISIAYDLRDECLAMDQSLQEAYEEIRLQAYEEIRLQSSGPLFWPVFPPTFSSNAPGGTSFPIVYHFPDLRIANMLMLYWSTKALLWSSISNLCDILESHGVRTTHAPAVVELLGDSPDDTCSQISSQPAVQIIAPRYDQENYLIMARNVFQSLEFCLQESIMLTGALVASTPITLATWAIRNRTHHGDREVTWISSVQEKMRYGLPLWQYI
;
A
#
# COMPACT_ATOMS: atom_id res chain seq x y z
N MET A 1 -24.66 32.94 35.83
CA MET A 1 -23.63 31.96 35.40
C MET A 1 -23.21 31.12 36.61
N ALA A 2 -23.84 29.96 36.83
CA ALA A 2 -23.47 29.04 37.90
C ALA A 2 -22.61 27.92 37.32
N GLY A 3 -21.33 27.88 37.70
CA GLY A 3 -20.38 26.88 37.23
C GLY A 3 -20.65 25.50 37.84
N VAL A 4 -20.49 24.46 37.02
CA VAL A 4 -20.55 23.04 37.36
C VAL A 4 -19.83 22.75 38.68
N ARG A 5 -20.53 22.17 39.65
CA ARG A 5 -19.98 21.73 40.95
C ARG A 5 -18.91 20.67 40.71
N GLY A 6 -17.64 20.98 41.05
CA GLY A 6 -16.58 19.96 41.15
C GLY A 6 -15.21 20.35 40.59
N GLN A 7 -15.07 21.50 39.92
CA GLN A 7 -13.79 21.85 39.29
C GLN A 7 -13.10 23.02 40.00
N SER A 8 -12.12 22.70 40.86
CA SER A 8 -11.26 23.72 41.49
C SER A 8 -10.52 24.55 40.44
N ARG A 9 -10.53 25.88 40.60
CA ARG A 9 -9.84 26.86 39.75
C ARG A 9 -8.39 27.14 40.19
N GLY A 10 -7.87 26.42 41.19
CA GLY A 10 -6.53 26.67 41.73
C GLY A 10 -5.39 26.29 40.78
N CYS A 11 -4.18 26.80 41.03
CA CYS A 11 -2.98 26.38 40.31
C CYS A 11 -2.67 24.89 40.58
N GLY A 12 -1.82 24.27 39.76
CA GLY A 12 -1.44 22.85 39.91
C GLY A 12 -0.88 22.55 41.30
N THR A 13 0.01 23.41 41.82
CA THR A 13 0.62 23.28 43.14
C THR A 13 -0.41 23.34 44.29
N CYS A 14 -1.38 24.28 44.26
CA CYS A 14 -2.41 24.39 45.30
C CYS A 14 -3.43 23.25 45.22
N ARG A 15 -3.76 22.76 44.01
CA ARG A 15 -4.63 21.61 43.80
C ARG A 15 -4.02 20.32 44.37
N ALA A 16 -2.74 20.06 44.07
CA ALA A 16 -2.00 18.93 44.63
C ALA A 16 -1.98 18.97 46.17
N ARG A 17 -1.88 20.17 46.74
CA ARG A 17 -1.91 20.40 48.19
C ARG A 17 -3.31 20.43 48.81
N LYS A 18 -4.38 20.37 48.01
CA LYS A 18 -5.79 20.48 48.45
C LYS A 18 -6.07 21.73 49.30
N ILE A 19 -5.46 22.86 48.96
CA ILE A 19 -5.68 24.16 49.64
C ILE A 19 -6.34 25.18 48.71
N ALA A 20 -7.00 26.18 49.29
CA ALA A 20 -7.53 27.32 48.54
C ALA A 20 -6.40 28.09 47.84
N CYS A 21 -6.62 28.46 46.59
CA CYS A 21 -5.65 29.18 45.76
C CYS A 21 -6.14 30.62 45.54
N GLY A 22 -5.23 31.60 45.68
CA GLY A 22 -5.52 33.02 45.45
C GLY A 22 -5.79 33.41 43.98
N GLN A 23 -5.50 32.50 43.02
CA GLN A 23 -5.77 32.67 41.59
C GLN A 23 -5.01 33.83 40.88
N GLU A 24 -4.00 34.41 41.51
CA GLU A 24 -3.17 35.47 40.90
C GLU A 24 -2.19 34.92 39.83
N ARG A 25 -1.96 35.71 38.78
CA ARG A 25 -1.01 35.39 37.68
C ARG A 25 0.16 36.37 37.70
N PRO A 26 1.41 35.94 37.43
CA PRO A 26 1.82 34.61 36.94
C PRO A 26 1.97 33.53 38.03
N SER A 27 2.02 33.89 39.31
CA SER A 27 2.12 32.96 40.45
C SER A 27 1.14 33.35 41.56
N CYS A 28 0.51 32.36 42.21
CA CYS A 28 -0.47 32.65 43.26
C CYS A 28 0.18 33.04 44.59
N ALA A 29 -0.50 33.87 45.39
CA ALA A 29 0.00 34.37 46.66
C ALA A 29 0.37 33.24 47.65
N GLN A 30 -0.35 32.12 47.60
CA GLN A 30 -0.11 30.99 48.49
C GLN A 30 1.13 30.18 48.12
N CYS A 31 1.50 30.14 46.84
CA CYS A 31 2.76 29.58 46.38
C CYS A 31 3.94 30.48 46.77
N ILE A 32 3.78 31.80 46.60
CA ILE A 32 4.79 32.81 46.96
C ILE A 32 5.06 32.77 48.47
N LYS A 33 4.02 32.87 49.31
CA LYS A 33 4.16 32.84 50.78
C LYS A 33 4.76 31.55 51.30
N SER A 34 4.54 30.43 50.60
CA SER A 34 5.10 29.14 51.00
C SER A 34 6.42 28.79 50.29
N GLN A 35 7.03 29.76 49.59
CA GLN A 35 8.30 29.62 48.86
C GLN A 35 8.33 28.39 47.93
N ARG A 36 7.23 28.12 47.21
CA ARG A 36 7.13 27.00 46.28
C ARG A 36 6.88 27.49 44.86
N GLN A 37 7.47 26.78 43.89
CA GLN A 37 7.24 27.04 42.48
C GLN A 37 5.76 26.81 42.11
N CYS A 38 5.13 27.82 41.53
CA CYS A 38 3.75 27.74 41.05
C CYS A 38 3.75 27.11 39.65
N THR A 39 3.16 25.92 39.50
CA THR A 39 3.07 25.20 38.21
C THR A 39 1.98 25.76 37.28
N GLY A 40 1.40 26.91 37.62
CA GLY A 40 0.40 27.59 36.81
C GLY A 40 -0.97 26.92 36.81
N TYR A 41 -1.85 27.39 35.92
CA TYR A 41 -3.28 27.04 35.89
C TYR A 41 -3.68 26.11 34.74
N ARG A 42 -2.71 25.64 33.94
CA ARG A 42 -2.99 24.69 32.85
C ARG A 42 -3.55 23.37 33.42
N ARG A 43 -4.42 22.73 32.64
CA ARG A 43 -4.96 21.40 32.90
C ARG A 43 -4.48 20.50 31.79
N ASP A 44 -4.04 19.30 32.15
CA ASP A 44 -3.92 18.22 31.20
C ASP A 44 -5.33 17.81 30.79
N THR A 45 -5.62 17.88 29.49
CA THR A 45 -6.87 17.40 28.92
C THR A 45 -6.87 15.88 28.98
N VAL A 46 -7.76 15.31 29.81
CA VAL A 46 -8.03 13.87 29.83
C VAL A 46 -9.22 13.61 28.93
N PHE A 47 -9.02 12.78 27.90
CA PHE A 47 -10.11 12.33 27.04
C PHE A 47 -10.93 11.28 27.80
N VAL A 48 -12.21 11.57 27.99
CA VAL A 48 -13.19 10.62 28.53
C VAL A 48 -14.01 10.12 27.35
N LEU A 49 -13.96 8.81 27.10
CA LEU A 49 -14.78 8.16 26.09
C LEU A 49 -16.23 8.21 26.56
N VAL A 50 -17.05 9.06 25.95
CA VAL A 50 -18.50 9.08 26.17
C VAL A 50 -19.13 8.15 25.14
N GLN A 51 -19.68 7.02 25.57
CA GLN A 51 -20.51 6.18 24.72
C GLN A 51 -21.88 6.86 24.53
N PRO A 52 -22.34 7.13 23.29
CA PRO A 52 -23.67 7.66 23.06
C PRO A 52 -24.71 6.56 23.35
N GLY A 53 -25.50 6.70 24.42
CA GLY A 53 -26.62 5.81 24.73
C GLY A 53 -26.69 5.25 26.16
N ALA A 54 -25.68 5.49 27.01
CA ALA A 54 -25.77 5.09 28.42
C ALA A 54 -26.73 6.00 29.18
N LYS A 55 -27.88 5.45 29.61
CA LYS A 55 -28.84 6.16 30.49
C LYS A 55 -28.16 6.51 31.82
N ASP A 56 -28.40 7.72 32.32
CA ASP A 56 -27.91 8.24 33.59
C ASP A 56 -28.28 7.31 34.77
N ALA A 57 -27.36 6.41 35.13
CA ALA A 57 -27.51 5.59 36.32
C ALA A 57 -27.15 6.43 37.55
N ARG A 58 -28.16 6.75 38.37
CA ARG A 58 -28.00 7.31 39.72
C ARG A 58 -27.04 6.43 40.53
N ARG A 59 -26.00 7.04 41.08
CA ARG A 59 -25.06 6.39 42.02
C ARG A 59 -25.79 5.88 43.26
N PRO A 60 -25.65 4.60 43.67
CA PRO A 60 -25.97 4.20 45.03
C PRO A 60 -24.85 4.63 45.99
N GLY A 61 -25.26 4.91 47.23
CA GLY A 61 -24.43 5.49 48.28
C GLY A 61 -23.24 4.63 48.71
N ARG A 62 -22.23 5.36 49.17
CA ARG A 62 -20.99 4.95 49.83
C ARG A 62 -21.22 3.82 50.84
N LYS A 63 -20.70 2.62 50.55
CA LYS A 63 -20.34 1.62 51.57
C LYS A 63 -18.82 1.52 51.68
N GLN A 64 -18.39 1.32 52.91
CA GLN A 64 -17.04 1.45 53.44
C GLN A 64 -16.03 0.48 52.82
N ASP A 65 -14.78 0.89 52.92
CA ASP A 65 -13.56 0.28 52.40
C ASP A 65 -13.44 -1.21 52.76
N THR A 66 -13.51 -2.07 51.74
CA THR A 66 -12.70 -3.29 51.69
C THR A 66 -11.71 -3.11 50.55
N ALA A 67 -10.43 -3.32 50.85
CA ALA A 67 -9.32 -3.12 49.95
C ALA A 67 -9.45 -3.97 48.67
N VAL A 68 -10.04 -3.38 47.63
CA VAL A 68 -9.95 -3.91 46.27
C VAL A 68 -8.56 -3.53 45.78
N GLN A 69 -7.68 -4.53 45.75
CA GLN A 69 -6.41 -4.45 45.03
C GLN A 69 -6.70 -3.92 43.62
N SER A 70 -6.09 -2.78 43.27
CA SER A 70 -6.16 -2.23 41.93
C SER A 70 -5.63 -3.28 40.95
N ALA A 71 -6.53 -3.92 40.19
CA ALA A 71 -6.12 -4.70 39.05
C ALA A 71 -5.33 -3.77 38.11
N ARG A 72 -4.02 -3.97 38.04
CA ARG A 72 -3.18 -3.36 37.00
C ARG A 72 -3.74 -3.82 35.66
N PRO A 73 -3.88 -2.96 34.64
CA PRO A 73 -4.30 -3.37 33.31
C PRO A 73 -3.27 -4.26 32.55
N GLU A 74 -2.34 -4.90 33.26
CA GLU A 74 -1.13 -5.54 32.72
C GLU A 74 -1.15 -7.08 32.77
N GLN A 75 -2.28 -7.74 33.03
CA GLN A 75 -2.31 -9.21 33.21
C GLN A 75 -3.45 -9.88 32.45
N GLY A 76 -3.38 -9.83 31.12
CA GLY A 76 -4.20 -10.68 30.23
C GLY A 76 -3.32 -11.64 29.43
N PRO A 77 -3.89 -12.70 28.81
CA PRO A 77 -3.13 -13.67 28.00
C PRO A 77 -2.31 -13.03 26.86
N GLY A 78 -2.72 -11.85 26.37
CA GLY A 78 -1.93 -11.06 25.42
C GLY A 78 -0.62 -10.48 25.97
N TYR A 79 -0.54 -10.24 27.29
CA TYR A 79 0.69 -9.81 27.95
C TYR A 79 1.69 -10.96 28.04
N GLU A 80 1.22 -12.20 28.24
CA GLU A 80 2.07 -13.40 28.21
C GLU A 80 2.62 -13.69 26.81
N MET A 81 1.82 -13.48 25.74
CA MET A 81 2.29 -13.50 24.35
C MET A 81 3.43 -12.51 24.08
N VAL A 82 3.37 -11.32 24.70
CA VAL A 82 4.38 -10.28 24.53
C VAL A 82 5.66 -10.57 25.34
N ILE A 83 5.67 -11.51 26.30
CA ILE A 83 6.82 -11.78 27.18
C ILE A 83 7.63 -13.03 26.79
N ASN A 84 7.03 -14.03 26.15
CA ASN A 84 7.73 -15.28 25.83
C ASN A 84 8.25 -15.33 24.38
N CYS A 85 9.58 -15.34 24.19
CA CYS A 85 10.21 -15.37 22.87
C CYS A 85 9.81 -16.59 22.02
N HIS A 86 9.52 -17.73 22.64
CA HIS A 86 9.06 -18.92 21.94
C HIS A 86 7.67 -18.71 21.34
N LEU A 87 6.78 -18.10 22.12
CA LEU A 87 5.42 -17.80 21.70
C LEU A 87 5.38 -16.72 20.60
N ARG A 88 6.31 -15.75 20.62
CA ARG A 88 6.47 -14.78 19.52
C ARG A 88 6.88 -15.45 18.21
N ARG A 89 7.86 -16.37 18.26
CA ARG A 89 8.31 -17.10 17.08
C ARG A 89 7.22 -18.00 16.53
N GLN A 90 6.51 -18.73 17.39
CA GLN A 90 5.35 -19.54 16.99
C GLN A 90 4.25 -18.70 16.33
N LEU A 91 3.94 -17.53 16.90
CA LEU A 91 2.95 -16.62 16.32
C LEU A 91 3.37 -16.16 14.92
N LEU A 92 4.64 -15.80 14.76
CA LEU A 92 5.19 -15.38 13.47
C LEU A 92 5.15 -16.51 12.45
N ASP A 93 5.61 -17.71 12.81
CA ASP A 93 5.60 -18.89 11.95
C ASP A 93 4.16 -19.23 11.52
N HIS A 94 3.21 -19.09 12.44
CA HIS A 94 1.79 -19.29 12.15
C HIS A 94 1.23 -18.20 11.23
N PHE A 95 1.55 -16.93 11.46
CA PHE A 95 1.19 -15.82 10.56
C PHE A 95 1.74 -16.05 9.15
N LEU A 96 3.02 -16.42 9.01
CA LEU A 96 3.58 -16.73 7.70
C LEU A 96 2.84 -17.89 7.05
N GLY A 97 2.72 -19.02 7.74
CA GLY A 97 2.15 -20.24 7.18
C GLY A 97 0.65 -20.13 6.86
N GLN A 98 -0.09 -19.30 7.59
CA GLN A 98 -1.53 -19.19 7.44
C GLN A 98 -1.98 -17.97 6.65
N CYS A 99 -1.25 -16.85 6.69
CA CYS A 99 -1.71 -15.60 6.07
C CYS A 99 -0.89 -15.22 4.83
N LEU A 100 0.35 -15.70 4.70
CA LEU A 100 1.27 -15.26 3.64
C LEU A 100 1.73 -16.36 2.67
N LEU A 101 2.10 -17.51 3.19
CA LEU A 101 2.57 -18.65 2.40
C LEU A 101 1.35 -19.42 1.90
N HIS A 102 1.22 -19.50 0.58
CA HIS A 102 0.17 -20.27 -0.07
C HIS A 102 0.76 -21.11 -1.22
N PRO A 103 0.18 -22.27 -1.56
CA PRO A 103 0.65 -23.09 -2.69
C PRO A 103 0.72 -22.35 -4.03
N GLN A 104 -0.15 -21.35 -4.22
CA GLN A 104 -0.13 -20.47 -5.41
C GLN A 104 0.93 -19.36 -5.33
N LEU A 105 1.64 -19.21 -4.22
CA LEU A 105 2.79 -18.30 -4.12
C LEU A 105 4.07 -19.09 -4.46
N ARG A 106 4.34 -19.24 -5.76
CA ARG A 106 5.55 -19.91 -6.24
C ARG A 106 6.75 -18.96 -6.19
N LEU A 107 7.58 -19.11 -5.16
CA LEU A 107 8.79 -18.31 -4.99
C LEU A 107 10.01 -19.05 -5.51
N LYS A 108 10.85 -18.36 -6.28
CA LYS A 108 12.20 -18.82 -6.57
C LYS A 108 13.04 -18.68 -5.28
N LYS A 109 13.91 -19.65 -4.98
CA LYS A 109 14.71 -19.69 -3.73
C LYS A 109 15.45 -18.38 -3.43
N HIS A 110 15.85 -17.63 -4.46
CA HIS A 110 16.61 -16.38 -4.36
C HIS A 110 15.77 -15.10 -4.52
N GLN A 111 14.44 -15.20 -4.55
CA GLN A 111 13.53 -14.06 -4.78
C GLN A 111 12.39 -14.08 -3.75
N LYS A 112 12.74 -13.88 -2.48
CA LYS A 112 11.76 -13.77 -1.40
C LYS A 112 11.45 -12.29 -1.12
N PRO A 113 10.18 -11.86 -1.16
CA PRO A 113 9.78 -10.54 -0.67
C PRO A 113 10.23 -10.31 0.76
N TRP A 114 10.52 -9.05 1.12
CA TRP A 114 11.03 -8.66 2.43
C TRP A 114 10.20 -9.18 3.60
N LEU A 115 8.88 -9.26 3.45
CA LEU A 115 7.96 -9.74 4.48
C LEU A 115 8.23 -11.21 4.88
N LEU A 116 8.68 -12.02 3.93
CA LEU A 116 9.05 -13.43 4.16
C LEU A 116 10.49 -13.60 4.68
N LEU A 117 11.25 -12.52 4.77
CA LEU A 117 12.59 -12.49 5.37
C LEU A 117 12.58 -12.03 6.82
N LEU A 118 11.44 -11.55 7.32
CA LEU A 118 11.30 -11.12 8.71
C LEU A 118 11.68 -12.19 9.75
N PRO A 119 11.34 -13.49 9.59
CA PRO A 119 11.73 -14.50 10.59
C PRO A 119 13.23 -14.75 10.66
N ASP A 120 13.97 -14.41 9.59
CA ASP A 120 15.42 -14.55 9.53
C ASP A 120 16.13 -13.41 10.28
N LEU A 121 15.40 -12.35 10.65
CA LEU A 121 15.93 -11.26 11.46
C LEU A 121 16.06 -11.67 12.94
N PRO A 122 17.11 -11.21 13.64
CA PRO A 122 17.39 -11.64 15.00
C PRO A 122 16.44 -11.03 16.06
N MET A 123 15.55 -10.11 15.69
CA MET A 123 14.58 -9.43 16.57
C MET A 123 15.24 -8.74 17.77
N LYS A 124 16.36 -8.06 17.55
CA LYS A 124 17.09 -7.37 18.64
C LYS A 124 16.41 -6.06 19.04
N SER A 125 15.75 -5.42 18.09
CA SER A 125 15.03 -4.17 18.23
C SER A 125 13.63 -4.44 18.78
N LYS A 126 13.32 -3.79 19.90
CA LYS A 126 11.96 -3.77 20.46
C LYS A 126 10.93 -3.23 19.48
N ALA A 127 11.33 -2.32 18.58
CA ALA A 127 10.44 -1.75 17.57
C ALA A 127 9.99 -2.84 16.59
N LEU A 128 10.93 -3.63 16.07
CA LEU A 128 10.61 -4.71 15.14
C LEU A 128 9.79 -5.79 15.85
N GLU A 129 10.26 -6.23 17.02
CA GLU A 129 9.57 -7.24 17.83
C GLU A 129 8.10 -6.88 18.07
N THR A 130 7.82 -5.68 18.58
CA THR A 130 6.45 -5.25 18.90
C THR A 130 5.61 -5.01 17.66
N SER A 131 6.17 -4.45 16.58
CA SER A 131 5.46 -4.29 15.30
C SER A 131 5.07 -5.63 14.68
N MET A 132 5.92 -6.65 14.79
CA MET A 132 5.65 -7.99 14.27
C MET A 132 4.58 -8.71 15.09
N MET A 133 4.58 -8.53 16.40
CA MET A 133 3.46 -9.00 17.23
C MET A 133 2.15 -8.33 16.81
N ALA A 134 2.16 -7.03 16.52
CA ALA A 134 0.98 -6.32 16.06
C ALA A 134 0.43 -6.90 14.75
N ILE A 135 1.28 -7.03 13.71
CA ILE A 135 0.81 -7.53 12.39
C ILE A 135 0.38 -9.01 12.46
N ALA A 136 1.10 -9.85 13.20
CA ALA A 136 0.77 -11.27 13.32
C ALA A 136 -0.52 -11.48 14.12
N SER A 137 -0.66 -10.79 15.27
CA SER A 137 -1.88 -10.85 16.07
C SER A 137 -3.10 -10.39 15.30
N VAL A 138 -2.97 -9.32 14.50
CA VAL A 138 -4.13 -8.82 13.78
C VAL A 138 -4.54 -9.69 12.61
N ALA A 139 -3.59 -10.14 11.80
CA ALA A 139 -3.87 -10.98 10.65
C ALA A 139 -4.50 -12.31 11.08
N LEU A 140 -3.96 -12.94 12.13
CA LEU A 140 -4.50 -14.17 12.69
C LEU A 140 -5.84 -13.95 13.39
N GLY A 141 -5.97 -12.88 14.17
CA GLY A 141 -7.23 -12.52 14.82
C GLY A 141 -8.37 -12.29 13.83
N ARG A 142 -8.09 -11.63 12.69
CA ARG A 142 -9.06 -11.48 11.60
C ARG A 142 -9.38 -12.82 10.92
N LYS A 143 -8.36 -13.60 10.57
CA LYS A 143 -8.53 -14.89 9.88
C LYS A 143 -9.36 -15.89 10.69
N PHE A 144 -9.14 -15.95 12.00
CA PHE A 144 -9.81 -16.90 12.90
C PHE A 144 -10.96 -16.27 13.70
N HIS A 145 -11.36 -15.03 13.37
CA HIS A 145 -12.41 -14.28 14.05
C HIS A 145 -12.21 -14.12 15.57
N ASP A 146 -10.96 -14.04 16.03
CA ASP A 146 -10.58 -13.74 17.41
C ASP A 146 -10.36 -12.23 17.61
N TYR A 147 -11.42 -11.55 18.06
CA TYR A 147 -11.39 -10.11 18.34
C TYR A 147 -10.54 -9.74 19.56
N SER A 148 -10.23 -10.67 20.47
CA SER A 148 -9.31 -10.41 21.57
C SER A 148 -7.89 -10.22 21.04
N MET A 149 -7.46 -11.07 20.10
CA MET A 149 -6.18 -10.90 19.40
C MET A 149 -6.14 -9.60 18.60
N VAL A 150 -7.23 -9.23 17.92
CA VAL A 150 -7.32 -7.93 17.22
C VAL A 150 -7.17 -6.77 18.20
N HIS A 151 -7.83 -6.79 19.37
CA HIS A 151 -7.66 -5.74 20.38
C HIS A 151 -6.22 -5.66 20.94
N GLN A 152 -5.60 -6.82 21.19
CA GLN A 152 -4.20 -6.88 21.65
C GLN A 152 -3.23 -6.34 20.59
N SER A 153 -3.53 -6.56 19.32
CA SER A 153 -2.72 -6.08 18.20
C SER A 153 -2.60 -4.54 18.20
N LEU A 154 -3.68 -3.82 18.55
CA LEU A 154 -3.65 -2.36 18.68
C LEU A 154 -2.73 -1.88 19.81
N THR A 155 -2.67 -2.65 20.90
CA THR A 155 -1.76 -2.36 22.02
C THR A 155 -0.31 -2.56 21.59
N ALA A 156 -0.02 -3.65 20.87
CA ALA A 156 1.31 -3.93 20.32
C ALA A 156 1.71 -2.88 19.27
N TYR A 157 0.79 -2.46 18.39
CA TYR A 157 0.98 -1.41 17.40
C TYR A 157 1.36 -0.08 18.06
N THR A 158 0.57 0.37 19.04
CA THR A 158 0.82 1.62 19.78
C THR A 158 2.17 1.59 20.50
N ARG A 159 2.56 0.44 21.04
CA ARG A 159 3.89 0.25 21.63
C ARG A 159 4.99 0.30 20.57
N GLY A 160 4.78 -0.35 19.42
CA GLY A 160 5.69 -0.34 18.28
C GLY A 160 6.00 1.06 17.78
N LEU A 161 5.00 1.96 17.72
CA LEU A 161 5.23 3.37 17.39
C LEU A 161 6.20 4.06 18.37
N ARG A 162 6.04 3.84 19.68
CA ARG A 162 6.92 4.44 20.71
C ARG A 162 8.35 3.88 20.65
N GLU A 163 8.47 2.57 20.46
CA GLU A 163 9.77 1.91 20.33
C GLU A 163 10.48 2.31 19.03
N LEU A 164 9.74 2.44 17.92
CA LEU A 164 10.26 2.96 16.65
C LEU A 164 10.77 4.39 16.81
N GLN A 165 9.99 5.27 17.43
CA GLN A 165 10.42 6.65 17.72
C GLN A 165 11.73 6.68 18.53
N THR A 166 11.83 5.83 19.55
CA THR A 166 13.04 5.70 20.37
C THR A 166 14.24 5.22 19.56
N ALA A 167 14.03 4.28 18.62
CA ALA A 167 15.08 3.81 17.72
C ALA A 167 15.52 4.90 16.73
N LEU A 168 14.58 5.70 16.20
CA LEU A 168 14.87 6.78 15.25
C LEU A 168 15.65 7.94 15.88
N TRP A 169 15.49 8.22 17.17
CA TRP A 169 16.26 9.25 17.88
C TRP A 169 17.72 8.87 18.15
N SER A 170 18.10 7.62 17.92
CA SER A 170 19.48 7.17 18.04
C SER A 170 20.13 7.09 16.68
N GLU A 171 21.19 7.88 16.46
CA GLU A 171 21.97 7.90 15.22
C GLU A 171 22.44 6.50 14.82
N LYS A 172 22.89 5.67 15.78
CA LYS A 172 23.29 4.30 15.48
C LYS A 172 22.10 3.44 15.04
N ARG A 173 20.97 3.48 15.75
CA ARG A 173 19.85 2.56 15.53
C ARG A 173 19.00 2.91 14.32
N MET A 174 18.97 4.17 13.89
CA MET A 174 18.24 4.54 12.66
C MET A 174 18.83 3.86 11.41
N HIS A 175 20.12 3.53 11.42
CA HIS A 175 20.78 2.79 10.33
C HIS A 175 20.56 1.27 10.41
N ASP A 176 20.05 0.73 11.52
CA ASP A 176 19.77 -0.70 11.64
C ASP A 176 18.63 -1.11 10.70
N HIS A 177 18.78 -2.22 9.99
CA HIS A 177 17.73 -2.72 9.08
C HIS A 177 16.44 -3.07 9.83
N GLU A 178 16.52 -3.46 11.10
CA GLU A 178 15.35 -3.77 11.93
C GLU A 178 14.49 -2.53 12.19
N THR A 179 15.09 -1.33 12.26
CA THR A 179 14.33 -0.07 12.41
C THR A 179 13.52 0.24 11.16
N LEU A 180 14.11 0.05 9.98
CA LEU A 180 13.40 0.20 8.71
C LEU A 180 12.31 -0.87 8.55
N ALA A 181 12.62 -2.13 8.88
CA ALA A 181 11.64 -3.22 8.87
C ALA A 181 10.45 -2.92 9.79
N ALA A 182 10.71 -2.43 11.02
CA ALA A 182 9.64 -2.04 11.94
C ALA A 182 8.74 -0.93 11.35
N CYS A 183 9.33 0.05 10.66
CA CYS A 183 8.57 1.11 9.99
C CYS A 183 7.64 0.54 8.90
N LEU A 184 8.12 -0.39 8.07
CA LEU A 184 7.33 -1.06 7.03
C LEU A 184 6.26 -2.00 7.62
N VAL A 185 6.56 -2.69 8.71
CA VAL A 185 5.57 -3.56 9.38
C VAL A 185 4.44 -2.73 9.99
N LEU A 186 4.75 -1.59 10.60
CA LEU A 186 3.73 -0.66 11.13
C LEU A 186 2.92 -0.02 10.00
N SER A 187 3.52 0.27 8.84
CA SER A 187 2.75 0.74 7.68
C SER A 187 1.81 -0.34 7.14
N LEU A 188 2.21 -1.61 7.15
CA LEU A 188 1.31 -2.73 6.82
C LEU A 188 0.18 -2.88 7.84
N TYR A 189 0.43 -2.64 9.12
CA TYR A 189 -0.62 -2.64 10.14
C TYR A 189 -1.70 -1.59 9.83
N GLU A 190 -1.30 -0.37 9.44
CA GLU A 190 -2.23 0.68 8.99
C GLU A 190 -3.05 0.26 7.77
N LEU A 191 -2.42 -0.48 6.84
CA LEU A 191 -3.09 -1.00 5.65
C LEU A 191 -4.13 -2.08 5.96
N ILE A 192 -3.85 -2.94 6.94
CA ILE A 192 -4.71 -4.07 7.32
C ILE A 192 -5.83 -3.66 8.27
N GLU A 193 -5.56 -2.79 9.25
CA GLU A 193 -6.55 -2.44 10.28
C GLU A 193 -7.16 -1.06 10.13
N CYS A 194 -6.40 -0.08 9.61
CA CYS A 194 -6.81 1.31 9.53
C CYS A 194 -7.46 1.82 10.85
N PRO A 195 -6.73 1.76 11.99
CA PRO A 195 -7.27 2.09 13.31
C PRO A 195 -7.86 3.50 13.39
N ASP A 196 -7.22 4.47 12.70
CA ASP A 196 -7.64 5.87 12.66
C ASP A 196 -8.79 6.14 11.67
N LYS A 197 -9.29 5.12 10.96
CA LYS A 197 -10.36 5.24 9.95
C LYS A 197 -10.05 6.31 8.91
N GLY A 198 -8.83 6.29 8.38
CA GLY A 198 -8.39 7.22 7.37
C GLY A 198 -7.07 6.82 6.74
N PHE A 199 -6.80 7.37 5.55
CA PHE A 199 -5.59 7.06 4.78
C PHE A 199 -4.32 7.78 5.27
N GLN A 200 -4.47 8.82 6.11
CA GLN A 200 -3.37 9.72 6.48
C GLN A 200 -2.27 9.07 7.32
N ALA A 201 -2.63 8.12 8.20
CA ALA A 201 -1.64 7.42 9.02
C ALA A 201 -0.70 6.57 8.14
N TYR A 202 -1.26 5.83 7.18
CA TYR A 202 -0.48 5.09 6.18
C TYR A 202 0.42 6.02 5.34
N VAL A 203 -0.11 7.14 4.83
CA VAL A 203 0.69 8.13 4.08
C VAL A 203 1.83 8.69 4.92
N SER A 204 1.59 8.94 6.21
CA SER A 204 2.63 9.42 7.13
C SER A 204 3.75 8.39 7.30
N HIS A 205 3.41 7.10 7.40
CA HIS A 205 4.41 6.04 7.36
C HIS A 205 5.19 6.00 6.05
N CYS A 206 4.51 6.17 4.91
CA CYS A 206 5.17 6.22 3.60
C CYS A 206 6.23 7.32 3.53
N ARG A 207 5.86 8.54 3.93
CA ARG A 207 6.80 9.67 4.00
C ARG A 207 7.91 9.43 5.02
N GLY A 208 7.60 8.76 6.12
CA GLY A 208 8.55 8.40 7.17
C GLY A 208 9.65 7.45 6.68
N PHE A 209 9.29 6.32 6.06
CA PHE A 209 10.31 5.40 5.53
C PHE A 209 11.06 5.99 4.34
N LEU A 210 10.44 6.86 3.52
CA LEU A 210 11.13 7.55 2.44
C LEU A 210 12.27 8.43 2.98
N SER A 211 11.95 9.24 4.00
CA SER A 211 12.92 10.08 4.70
C SER A 211 14.04 9.23 5.31
N LEU A 212 13.70 8.06 5.88
CA LEU A 212 14.66 7.15 6.48
C LEU A 212 15.59 6.51 5.44
N ILE A 213 15.07 6.05 4.30
CA ILE A 213 15.88 5.52 3.19
C ILE A 213 16.85 6.58 2.70
N GLN A 214 16.36 7.81 2.47
CA GLN A 214 17.19 8.90 1.99
C GLN A 214 18.32 9.24 2.98
N ALA A 215 18.01 9.28 4.28
CA ALA A 215 18.99 9.53 5.33
C ALA A 215 20.03 8.40 5.46
N ARG A 216 19.64 7.15 5.22
CA ARG A 216 20.56 5.99 5.23
C ARG A 216 21.50 5.97 4.02
N GLY A 217 21.10 6.60 2.92
CA GLY A 217 21.86 6.66 1.69
C GLY A 217 21.86 5.35 0.89
N ILE A 218 22.19 5.47 -0.39
CA ILE A 218 22.11 4.37 -1.36
C ILE A 218 22.96 3.16 -0.96
N SER A 219 24.17 3.40 -0.43
CA SER A 219 25.11 2.34 -0.06
C SER A 219 24.54 1.38 0.99
N ALA A 220 23.59 1.83 1.81
CA ALA A 220 22.92 0.98 2.80
C ALA A 220 21.90 0.01 2.18
N HIS A 221 21.58 0.12 0.89
CA HIS A 221 20.48 -0.57 0.22
C HIS A 221 20.92 -1.35 -1.03
N THR A 222 22.19 -1.72 -1.14
CA THR A 222 22.74 -2.40 -2.32
C THR A 222 22.71 -3.93 -2.25
N SER A 223 22.54 -4.51 -1.06
CA SER A 223 22.54 -5.96 -0.88
C SER A 223 21.77 -6.42 0.37
N GLY A 224 21.52 -7.72 0.45
CA GLY A 224 20.92 -8.38 1.60
C GLY A 224 19.51 -7.87 1.93
N ILE A 225 19.11 -8.00 3.20
CA ILE A 225 17.76 -7.63 3.61
C ILE A 225 17.48 -6.13 3.47
N SER A 226 18.48 -5.27 3.62
CA SER A 226 18.31 -3.82 3.44
C SER A 226 17.94 -3.45 2.01
N HIS A 227 18.40 -4.22 1.02
CA HIS A 227 17.96 -4.08 -0.36
C HIS A 227 16.50 -4.53 -0.53
N GLU A 228 16.11 -5.68 0.02
CA GLU A 228 14.71 -6.16 -0.07
C GLU A 228 13.71 -5.19 0.61
N LEU A 229 14.08 -4.61 1.76
CA LEU A 229 13.28 -3.59 2.42
C LEU A 229 13.16 -2.32 1.57
N PHE A 230 14.23 -1.93 0.88
CA PHE A 230 14.17 -0.83 -0.09
C PHE A 230 13.20 -1.14 -1.24
N LEU A 231 13.23 -2.36 -1.79
CA LEU A 231 12.26 -2.78 -2.81
C LEU A 231 10.82 -2.71 -2.30
N GLY A 232 10.57 -3.05 -1.03
CA GLY A 232 9.27 -2.90 -0.37
C GLY A 232 8.78 -1.46 -0.28
N VAL A 233 9.68 -0.48 -0.24
CA VAL A 233 9.39 0.96 -0.17
C VAL A 233 9.11 1.57 -1.55
N ARG A 234 9.66 0.99 -2.63
CA ARG A 234 9.62 1.61 -3.97
C ARG A 234 8.21 1.88 -4.46
N PHE A 235 7.33 0.87 -4.50
CA PHE A 235 5.97 1.05 -5.02
C PHE A 235 5.16 2.07 -4.21
N PRO A 236 5.04 1.98 -2.87
CA PRO A 236 4.37 3.01 -2.08
C PRO A 236 4.94 4.42 -2.30
N GLY A 237 6.27 4.54 -2.39
CA GLY A 237 6.92 5.83 -2.59
C GLY A 237 6.70 6.43 -3.98
N ILE A 238 6.68 5.60 -5.03
CA ILE A 238 6.37 6.03 -6.40
C ILE A 238 4.89 6.38 -6.51
N LEU A 239 3.98 5.63 -5.89
CA LEU A 239 2.55 5.96 -5.85
C LEU A 239 2.30 7.31 -5.17
N ASP A 240 2.98 7.62 -4.07
CA ASP A 240 2.89 8.95 -3.44
C ASP A 240 3.35 10.07 -4.41
N ALA A 241 4.45 9.86 -5.15
CA ALA A 241 4.90 10.81 -6.17
C ALA A 241 3.90 10.99 -7.32
N ILE A 242 3.30 9.89 -7.81
CA ILE A 242 2.27 9.95 -8.87
C ILE A 242 1.03 10.68 -8.36
N SER A 243 0.56 10.36 -7.15
CA SER A 243 -0.63 10.99 -6.54
C SER A 243 -0.44 12.50 -6.35
N ASN A 244 0.76 12.94 -5.98
CA ASN A 244 1.09 14.35 -5.82
C ASN A 244 1.60 15.00 -7.13
N ARG A 245 1.66 14.24 -8.23
CA ARG A 245 2.17 14.66 -9.55
C ARG A 245 3.51 15.39 -9.46
N THR A 246 4.36 14.94 -8.54
CA THR A 246 5.64 15.57 -8.21
C THR A 246 6.66 14.47 -7.95
N PRO A 247 7.79 14.40 -8.69
CA PRO A 247 8.80 13.38 -8.47
C PRO A 247 9.47 13.54 -7.10
N ASN A 248 9.84 12.41 -6.50
CA ASN A 248 10.68 12.34 -5.30
C ASN A 248 12.01 11.64 -5.62
N PHE A 249 12.88 11.47 -4.63
CA PHE A 249 14.23 10.92 -4.86
C PHE A 249 14.23 9.50 -5.45
N LEU A 250 13.16 8.70 -5.29
CA LEU A 250 13.07 7.37 -5.90
C LEU A 250 12.92 7.43 -7.42
N CYS A 251 12.46 8.56 -7.96
CA CYS A 251 12.37 8.84 -9.38
C CYS A 251 13.72 9.19 -10.01
N ASP A 252 14.73 9.51 -9.20
CA ASP A 252 16.05 9.88 -9.70
C ASP A 252 16.77 8.66 -10.30
N ARG A 253 17.43 8.88 -11.44
CA ARG A 253 18.20 7.82 -12.13
C ARG A 253 19.22 7.12 -11.23
N VAL A 254 19.80 7.85 -10.26
CA VAL A 254 20.77 7.30 -9.31
C VAL A 254 20.12 6.25 -8.41
N TRP A 255 18.90 6.52 -7.91
CA TRP A 255 18.13 5.58 -7.07
C TRP A 255 17.46 4.47 -7.87
N CYS A 256 17.27 4.62 -9.17
CA CYS A 256 16.86 3.53 -10.05
C CYS A 256 18.03 2.63 -10.48
N ARG A 257 19.30 3.04 -10.34
CA ARG A 257 20.45 2.26 -10.83
C ARG A 257 21.32 1.70 -9.71
N ASN A 258 21.78 2.56 -8.81
CA ASN A 258 22.86 2.23 -7.88
C ASN A 258 22.49 1.20 -6.80
N PRO A 259 21.23 1.09 -6.33
CA PRO A 259 20.83 -0.02 -5.45
C PRO A 259 21.02 -1.41 -6.06
N TRP A 260 21.14 -1.53 -7.38
CA TRP A 260 21.38 -2.80 -8.11
C TRP A 260 22.83 -2.98 -8.54
N ILE A 261 23.80 -2.31 -7.91
CA ILE A 261 25.22 -2.50 -8.24
C ILE A 261 25.71 -3.93 -7.97
N SER A 262 25.08 -4.64 -7.03
CA SER A 262 25.46 -5.99 -6.62
C SER A 262 24.45 -7.08 -7.03
N THR A 263 23.33 -6.71 -7.63
CA THR A 263 22.21 -7.60 -7.95
C THR A 263 21.55 -7.20 -9.27
N SER A 264 21.03 -8.15 -10.04
CA SER A 264 20.25 -7.83 -11.24
C SER A 264 18.83 -7.43 -10.89
N LYS A 265 18.25 -6.48 -11.63
CA LYS A 265 16.84 -6.12 -11.51
C LYS A 265 15.93 -7.29 -11.87
N ARG A 266 14.88 -7.46 -11.08
CA ARG A 266 13.74 -8.34 -11.41
C ARG A 266 12.79 -7.60 -12.35
N ILE A 267 11.89 -8.34 -12.98
CA ILE A 267 10.84 -7.77 -13.84
C ILE A 267 10.00 -6.71 -13.10
N PRO A 268 9.50 -6.93 -11.85
CA PRO A 268 8.80 -5.88 -11.12
C PRO A 268 9.64 -4.63 -10.85
N ASP A 269 10.96 -4.77 -10.68
CA ASP A 269 11.87 -3.63 -10.46
C ASP A 269 11.95 -2.76 -11.72
N ARG A 270 12.00 -3.39 -12.91
CA ARG A 270 11.97 -2.69 -14.21
C ARG A 270 10.63 -1.99 -14.45
N ILE A 271 9.51 -2.63 -14.09
CA ILE A 271 8.18 -2.00 -14.16
C ILE A 271 8.12 -0.80 -13.20
N ALA A 272 8.64 -0.94 -11.98
CA ALA A 272 8.72 0.15 -11.01
C ALA A 272 9.56 1.33 -11.55
N ASP A 273 10.65 1.07 -12.28
CA ASP A 273 11.43 2.14 -12.92
C ASP A 273 10.64 2.90 -13.99
N CYS A 274 9.79 2.21 -14.77
CA CYS A 274 8.90 2.86 -15.72
C CYS A 274 7.88 3.75 -14.98
N LEU A 275 7.26 3.23 -13.92
CA LEU A 275 6.37 4.02 -13.05
C LEU A 275 7.07 5.23 -12.43
N ALA A 276 8.34 5.09 -12.05
CA ALA A 276 9.13 6.16 -11.46
C ALA A 276 9.37 7.34 -12.42
N GLY A 277 9.24 7.15 -13.74
CA GLY A 277 9.29 8.22 -14.74
C GLY A 277 7.99 9.03 -14.85
N ILE A 278 6.84 8.43 -14.49
CA ILE A 278 5.52 9.04 -14.66
C ILE A 278 5.34 10.36 -13.88
N PRO A 279 5.76 10.49 -12.61
CA PRO A 279 5.59 11.75 -11.86
C PRO A 279 6.15 12.98 -12.56
N SER A 280 7.31 12.86 -13.22
CA SER A 280 7.93 13.95 -13.98
C SER A 280 7.11 14.34 -15.20
N ILE A 281 6.50 13.36 -15.87
CA ILE A 281 5.62 13.57 -17.02
C ILE A 281 4.35 14.27 -16.59
N LEU A 282 3.71 13.80 -15.52
CA LEU A 282 2.50 14.40 -14.98
C LEU A 282 2.74 15.85 -14.51
N GLN A 283 3.89 16.11 -13.86
CA GLN A 283 4.27 17.46 -13.44
C GLN A 283 4.41 18.41 -14.64
N ARG A 284 5.11 17.99 -15.70
CA ARG A 284 5.29 18.78 -16.92
C ARG A 284 3.99 18.93 -17.70
N TYR A 285 3.15 17.90 -17.71
CA TYR A 285 1.82 17.93 -18.31
C TYR A 285 0.95 19.04 -17.68
N ASP A 286 0.96 19.18 -16.35
CA ASP A 286 0.19 20.22 -15.66
C ASP A 286 0.65 21.64 -16.04
N GLN A 287 1.92 21.79 -16.41
CA GLN A 287 2.49 23.07 -16.80
C GLN A 287 2.11 23.47 -18.23
N LEU A 288 1.69 22.53 -19.09
CA LEU A 288 1.39 22.79 -20.51
C LEU A 288 0.36 23.91 -20.69
N ALA A 289 -0.67 23.96 -19.84
CA ALA A 289 -1.73 24.98 -19.92
C ALA A 289 -1.23 26.42 -19.72
N SER A 290 -0.04 26.60 -19.15
CA SER A 290 0.56 27.92 -18.87
C SER A 290 1.55 28.41 -19.93
N LEU A 291 1.86 27.58 -20.93
CA LEU A 291 2.90 27.85 -21.93
C LEU A 291 2.34 28.55 -23.18
N SER A 292 3.23 29.13 -23.98
CA SER A 292 2.87 29.59 -25.32
C SER A 292 2.48 28.42 -26.23
N HIS A 293 1.79 28.71 -27.33
CA HIS A 293 1.33 27.69 -28.27
C HIS A 293 2.47 26.82 -28.82
N GLU A 294 3.58 27.43 -29.24
CA GLU A 294 4.74 26.73 -29.80
C GLU A 294 5.44 25.85 -28.75
N GLU A 295 5.64 26.38 -27.54
CA GLU A 295 6.24 25.64 -26.43
C GLU A 295 5.34 24.48 -25.98
N ASN A 296 4.01 24.69 -25.94
CA ASN A 296 3.05 23.66 -25.57
C ASN A 296 3.11 22.48 -26.54
N ILE A 297 3.10 22.73 -27.85
CA ILE A 297 3.24 21.68 -28.86
C ILE A 297 4.57 20.94 -28.70
N SER A 298 5.68 21.67 -28.61
CA SER A 298 7.02 21.05 -28.48
C SER A 298 7.12 20.16 -27.24
N ILE A 299 6.70 20.65 -26.08
CA ILE A 299 6.78 19.88 -24.84
C ILE A 299 5.79 18.71 -24.85
N ALA A 300 4.60 18.87 -25.43
CA ALA A 300 3.64 17.77 -25.56
C ALA A 300 4.20 16.64 -26.46
N TYR A 301 4.93 16.98 -27.52
CA TYR A 301 5.67 16.02 -28.35
C TYR A 301 6.76 15.30 -27.56
N ASP A 302 7.62 16.03 -26.85
CA ASP A 302 8.71 15.45 -26.05
C ASP A 302 8.16 14.49 -24.99
N LEU A 303 7.11 14.91 -24.27
CA LEU A 303 6.45 14.09 -23.27
C LEU A 303 5.85 12.81 -23.86
N ARG A 304 5.24 12.92 -25.06
CA ARG A 304 4.69 11.75 -25.76
C ARG A 304 5.80 10.78 -26.13
N ASP A 305 6.91 11.26 -26.67
CA ASP A 305 8.02 10.40 -27.09
C ASP A 305 8.72 9.75 -25.88
N GLU A 306 8.83 10.47 -24.75
CA GLU A 306 9.23 9.88 -23.46
C GLU A 306 8.27 8.76 -23.01
N CYS A 307 6.96 8.97 -23.16
CA CYS A 307 5.96 7.95 -22.87
C CYS A 307 6.12 6.71 -23.75
N LEU A 308 6.33 6.89 -25.05
CA LEU A 308 6.55 5.80 -26.01
C LEU A 308 7.81 4.99 -25.69
N ALA A 309 8.90 5.65 -25.27
CA ALA A 309 10.13 4.98 -24.87
C ALA A 309 9.94 4.10 -23.61
N MET A 310 9.15 4.55 -22.64
CA MET A 310 8.79 3.69 -21.50
C MET A 310 7.85 2.56 -21.91
N ASP A 311 6.93 2.78 -22.86
CA ASP A 311 6.05 1.73 -23.36
C ASP A 311 6.84 0.58 -23.98
N GLN A 312 7.89 0.90 -24.74
CA GLN A 312 8.81 -0.10 -25.28
C GLN A 312 9.52 -0.89 -24.15
N SER A 313 9.97 -0.20 -23.10
CA SER A 313 10.60 -0.85 -21.94
C SER A 313 9.64 -1.79 -21.21
N LEU A 314 8.35 -1.45 -21.13
CA LEU A 314 7.30 -2.32 -20.59
C LEU A 314 7.03 -3.51 -21.51
N GLN A 315 7.06 -3.33 -22.83
CA GLN A 315 6.87 -4.42 -23.78
C GLN A 315 8.00 -5.45 -23.65
N GLU A 316 9.25 -5.02 -23.51
CA GLU A 316 10.38 -5.92 -23.25
C GLU A 316 10.20 -6.72 -21.95
N ALA A 317 9.69 -6.07 -20.89
CA ALA A 317 9.38 -6.75 -19.64
C ALA A 317 8.27 -7.80 -19.81
N TYR A 318 7.24 -7.51 -20.62
CA TYR A 318 6.17 -8.46 -20.93
C TYR A 318 6.66 -9.67 -21.72
N GLU A 319 7.50 -9.47 -22.75
CA GLU A 319 8.08 -10.59 -23.49
C GLU A 319 8.96 -11.45 -22.58
N GLU A 320 9.70 -10.85 -21.64
CA GLU A 320 10.46 -11.60 -20.64
C GLU A 320 9.55 -12.43 -19.72
N ILE A 321 8.41 -11.88 -19.25
CA ILE A 321 7.41 -12.64 -18.47
C ILE A 321 6.92 -13.84 -19.28
N ARG A 322 6.57 -13.61 -20.55
CA ARG A 322 6.06 -14.64 -21.46
C ARG A 322 7.09 -15.76 -21.69
N LEU A 323 8.35 -15.41 -21.94
CA LEU A 323 9.42 -16.38 -22.13
C LEU A 323 9.70 -17.19 -20.86
N GLN A 324 9.82 -16.54 -19.70
CA GLN A 324 10.05 -17.22 -18.42
C GLN A 324 8.90 -18.16 -18.08
N ALA A 325 7.65 -17.74 -18.31
CA ALA A 325 6.50 -18.58 -18.09
C ALA A 325 6.43 -19.74 -19.08
N TYR A 326 6.72 -19.52 -20.36
CA TYR A 326 6.72 -20.57 -21.39
C TYR A 326 7.72 -21.68 -21.07
N GLU A 327 8.92 -21.34 -20.60
CA GLU A 327 9.91 -22.32 -20.14
C GLU A 327 9.42 -23.12 -18.93
N GLU A 328 8.84 -22.45 -17.93
CA GLU A 328 8.27 -23.11 -16.73
C GLU A 328 7.08 -24.03 -17.12
N ILE A 329 6.23 -23.57 -18.04
CA ILE A 329 5.09 -24.29 -18.60
C ILE A 329 5.52 -25.55 -19.34
N ARG A 330 6.50 -25.44 -20.24
CA ARG A 330 7.01 -26.57 -21.02
C ARG A 330 7.57 -27.67 -20.13
N LEU A 331 8.18 -27.31 -19.00
CA LEU A 331 8.76 -28.25 -18.05
C LEU A 331 7.71 -28.88 -17.11
N GLN A 332 6.57 -28.23 -16.89
CA GLN A 332 5.59 -28.62 -15.85
C GLN A 332 4.18 -28.92 -16.38
N SER A 333 3.94 -28.88 -17.70
CA SER A 333 2.63 -29.04 -18.32
C SER A 333 1.55 -28.06 -17.80
N SER A 334 1.93 -26.84 -17.42
CA SER A 334 0.97 -25.82 -16.96
C SER A 334 0.35 -25.03 -18.13
N GLY A 335 -0.86 -24.49 -17.94
CA GLY A 335 -1.63 -23.78 -18.98
C GLY A 335 -1.08 -22.37 -19.34
N PRO A 336 -1.87 -21.53 -20.03
CA PRO A 336 -1.44 -20.20 -20.47
C PRO A 336 -1.11 -19.25 -19.30
N LEU A 337 -0.49 -18.10 -19.61
CA LEU A 337 -0.15 -17.05 -18.64
C LEU A 337 -1.35 -16.60 -17.77
N PHE A 338 -2.52 -16.56 -18.39
CA PHE A 338 -3.81 -16.33 -17.76
C PHE A 338 -4.91 -16.91 -18.65
N TRP A 339 -6.08 -17.18 -18.08
CA TRP A 339 -7.24 -17.64 -18.84
C TRP A 339 -8.55 -17.07 -18.28
N PRO A 340 -9.56 -16.83 -19.13
CA PRO A 340 -10.87 -16.38 -18.71
C PRO A 340 -11.64 -17.49 -17.99
N VAL A 341 -12.34 -17.13 -16.93
CA VAL A 341 -13.22 -18.00 -16.15
C VAL A 341 -14.52 -17.25 -15.86
N PHE A 342 -15.65 -17.95 -15.88
CA PHE A 342 -16.93 -17.39 -15.41
C PHE A 342 -16.98 -17.43 -13.88
N PRO A 343 -17.23 -16.29 -13.20
CA PRO A 343 -17.24 -16.26 -11.74
C PRO A 343 -18.33 -17.18 -11.17
N PRO A 344 -18.08 -17.90 -10.06
CA PRO A 344 -19.06 -18.84 -9.47
C PRO A 344 -20.38 -18.16 -9.06
N THR A 345 -20.29 -16.87 -8.70
CA THR A 345 -21.40 -16.02 -8.24
C THR A 345 -22.38 -15.60 -9.33
N PHE A 346 -22.11 -15.90 -10.61
CA PHE A 346 -23.09 -15.70 -11.69
C PHE A 346 -24.35 -16.58 -11.55
N SER A 347 -24.34 -17.54 -10.62
CA SER A 347 -25.44 -18.47 -10.34
C SER A 347 -26.33 -18.08 -9.15
N SER A 348 -26.01 -17.02 -8.39
CA SER A 348 -26.76 -16.60 -7.20
C SER A 348 -27.20 -15.15 -7.32
N ASN A 349 -28.51 -14.91 -7.27
CA ASN A 349 -29.16 -13.59 -7.19
C ASN A 349 -28.85 -12.87 -5.85
N ALA A 350 -27.59 -12.79 -5.45
CA ALA A 350 -27.16 -11.96 -4.33
C ALA A 350 -27.23 -10.48 -4.73
N PRO A 351 -27.68 -9.58 -3.84
CA PRO A 351 -27.65 -8.14 -4.10
C PRO A 351 -26.19 -7.68 -4.11
N GLY A 352 -25.58 -7.67 -5.29
CA GLY A 352 -24.15 -7.37 -5.50
C GLY A 352 -23.58 -8.06 -6.74
N GLY A 353 -24.32 -8.08 -7.84
CA GLY A 353 -23.96 -8.79 -9.07
C GLY A 353 -22.51 -8.51 -9.54
N THR A 354 -21.89 -9.51 -10.17
CA THR A 354 -20.52 -9.39 -10.68
C THR A 354 -20.45 -8.32 -11.76
N SER A 355 -19.71 -7.24 -11.52
CA SER A 355 -19.54 -6.16 -12.52
C SER A 355 -18.77 -6.59 -13.77
N PHE A 356 -18.13 -7.76 -13.74
CA PHE A 356 -17.46 -8.37 -14.87
C PHE A 356 -18.02 -9.77 -15.12
N PRO A 357 -18.47 -10.08 -16.35
CA PRO A 357 -18.97 -11.42 -16.71
C PRO A 357 -17.86 -12.46 -16.82
N ILE A 358 -16.61 -12.01 -16.94
CA ILE A 358 -15.41 -12.85 -17.08
C ILE A 358 -14.36 -12.34 -16.11
N VAL A 359 -13.77 -13.25 -15.34
CA VAL A 359 -12.61 -13.00 -14.48
C VAL A 359 -11.39 -13.75 -15.00
N TYR A 360 -10.19 -13.25 -14.68
CA TYR A 360 -8.95 -13.90 -15.08
C TYR A 360 -8.37 -14.74 -13.96
N HIS A 361 -7.99 -15.97 -14.29
CA HIS A 361 -7.20 -16.86 -13.44
C HIS A 361 -5.77 -16.94 -13.96
N PHE A 362 -4.85 -17.24 -13.05
CA PHE A 362 -3.42 -17.30 -13.31
C PHE A 362 -2.82 -18.60 -12.80
N PRO A 363 -1.66 -19.05 -13.32
CA PRO A 363 -0.98 -20.22 -12.79
C PRO A 363 -0.55 -20.04 -11.32
N ASP A 364 -0.13 -18.81 -10.97
CA ASP A 364 0.33 -18.46 -9.64
C ASP A 364 0.20 -16.95 -9.38
N LEU A 365 0.26 -16.55 -8.11
CA LEU A 365 0.09 -15.16 -7.69
C LEU A 365 1.25 -14.25 -8.13
N ARG A 366 2.42 -14.82 -8.42
CA ARG A 366 3.58 -14.07 -8.91
C ARG A 366 3.36 -13.64 -10.36
N ILE A 367 2.84 -14.51 -11.23
CA ILE A 367 2.44 -14.17 -12.60
C ILE A 367 1.31 -13.14 -12.58
N ALA A 368 0.29 -13.36 -11.73
CA ALA A 368 -0.80 -12.39 -11.55
C ALA A 368 -0.26 -11.00 -11.18
N ASN A 369 0.64 -10.91 -10.19
CA ASN A 369 1.26 -9.65 -9.78
C ASN A 369 2.01 -8.96 -10.94
N MET A 370 2.87 -9.69 -11.65
CA MET A 370 3.65 -9.12 -12.75
C MET A 370 2.77 -8.61 -13.89
N LEU A 371 1.75 -9.38 -14.29
CA LEU A 371 0.82 -8.98 -15.35
C LEU A 371 -0.07 -7.82 -14.93
N MET A 372 -0.59 -7.81 -13.70
CA MET A 372 -1.39 -6.72 -13.19
C MET A 372 -0.57 -5.42 -13.05
N LEU A 373 0.68 -5.49 -12.58
CA LEU A 373 1.59 -4.34 -12.55
C LEU A 373 1.90 -3.83 -13.98
N TYR A 374 2.13 -4.74 -14.92
CA TYR A 374 2.34 -4.39 -16.33
C TYR A 374 1.11 -3.68 -16.93
N TRP A 375 -0.08 -4.31 -16.84
CA TRP A 375 -1.31 -3.75 -17.40
C TRP A 375 -1.69 -2.43 -16.75
N SER A 376 -1.60 -2.32 -15.43
CA SER A 376 -1.91 -1.06 -14.73
C SER A 376 -0.95 0.07 -15.09
N THR A 377 0.35 -0.23 -15.27
CA THR A 377 1.34 0.74 -15.73
C THR A 377 1.06 1.16 -17.17
N LYS A 378 0.77 0.20 -18.07
CA LYS A 378 0.36 0.49 -19.46
C LYS A 378 -0.92 1.33 -19.49
N ALA A 379 -1.91 1.04 -18.66
CA ALA A 379 -3.14 1.81 -18.57
C ALA A 379 -2.85 3.28 -18.24
N LEU A 380 -2.04 3.53 -17.21
CA LEU A 380 -1.71 4.90 -16.79
C LEU A 380 -0.90 5.64 -17.86
N LEU A 381 0.07 4.95 -18.48
CA LEU A 381 0.91 5.50 -19.53
C LEU A 381 0.11 5.82 -20.79
N TRP A 382 -0.70 4.88 -21.27
CA TRP A 382 -1.53 5.05 -22.46
C TRP A 382 -2.60 6.11 -22.28
N SER A 383 -3.21 6.20 -21.08
CA SER A 383 -4.11 7.31 -20.73
C SER A 383 -3.40 8.67 -20.83
N SER A 384 -2.14 8.74 -20.38
CA SER A 384 -1.32 9.96 -20.48
C SER A 384 -0.95 10.29 -21.94
N ILE A 385 -0.60 9.29 -22.75
CA ILE A 385 -0.33 9.45 -24.18
C ILE A 385 -1.57 9.96 -24.90
N SER A 386 -2.75 9.37 -24.65
CA SER A 386 -3.99 9.81 -25.26
C SER A 386 -4.30 11.27 -24.91
N ASN A 387 -4.10 11.69 -23.66
CA ASN A 387 -4.27 13.10 -23.26
C ASN A 387 -3.32 14.04 -24.01
N LEU A 388 -2.05 13.64 -24.19
CA LEU A 388 -1.07 14.42 -24.96
C LEU A 388 -1.45 14.50 -26.44
N CYS A 389 -1.95 13.40 -27.02
CA CYS A 389 -2.46 13.40 -28.40
C CYS A 389 -3.66 14.33 -28.56
N ASP A 390 -4.62 14.32 -27.62
CA ASP A 390 -5.78 15.22 -27.66
C ASP A 390 -5.34 16.70 -27.62
N ILE A 391 -4.30 17.03 -26.84
CA ILE A 391 -3.69 18.37 -26.82
C ILE A 391 -3.08 18.71 -28.19
N LEU A 392 -2.29 17.82 -28.79
CA LEU A 392 -1.67 18.06 -30.09
C LEU A 392 -2.72 18.24 -31.20
N GLU A 393 -3.76 17.40 -31.21
CA GLU A 393 -4.86 17.48 -32.16
C GLU A 393 -5.65 18.79 -32.03
N SER A 394 -5.89 19.26 -30.79
CA SER A 394 -6.54 20.55 -30.54
C SER A 394 -5.78 21.75 -31.11
N HIS A 395 -4.47 21.58 -31.31
CA HIS A 395 -3.57 22.56 -31.92
C HIS A 395 -3.36 22.35 -33.44
N GLY A 396 -4.16 21.49 -34.08
CA GLY A 396 -4.12 21.27 -35.52
C GLY A 396 -3.00 20.33 -35.99
N VAL A 397 -2.29 19.70 -35.07
CA VAL A 397 -1.24 18.73 -35.37
C VAL A 397 -1.88 17.36 -35.60
N ARG A 398 -1.77 16.82 -36.83
CA ARG A 398 -2.24 15.46 -37.13
C ARG A 398 -1.29 14.43 -36.52
N THR A 399 -1.73 13.78 -35.46
CA THR A 399 -1.18 12.53 -34.95
C THR A 399 -1.59 11.40 -35.92
N THR A 400 -0.65 10.61 -36.43
CA THR A 400 -0.99 9.51 -37.34
C THR A 400 -1.59 8.34 -36.56
N HIS A 401 -2.91 8.20 -36.59
CA HIS A 401 -3.64 7.01 -36.16
C HIS A 401 -3.56 5.92 -37.26
N ALA A 402 -2.71 4.91 -37.09
CA ALA A 402 -2.54 3.83 -38.09
C ALA A 402 -3.53 2.64 -37.90
N PRO A 403 -3.93 1.89 -38.96
CA PRO A 403 -4.45 0.49 -39.06
C PRO A 403 -4.46 -0.53 -37.89
N ALA A 404 -5.50 -1.35 -37.63
CA ALA A 404 -5.58 -2.49 -36.65
C ALA A 404 -5.99 -3.75 -37.42
N VAL A 405 -5.97 -5.00 -36.94
CA VAL A 405 -6.30 -5.66 -35.66
C VAL A 405 -5.56 -7.02 -35.71
N VAL A 406 -5.22 -7.63 -34.57
CA VAL A 406 -5.28 -9.10 -34.47
C VAL A 406 -6.19 -9.45 -33.30
N GLU A 407 -7.34 -10.02 -33.64
CA GLU A 407 -8.23 -10.76 -32.75
C GLU A 407 -7.43 -11.96 -32.25
N LEU A 408 -7.05 -11.96 -30.97
CA LEU A 408 -6.57 -13.18 -30.32
C LEU A 408 -7.79 -14.03 -29.95
N LEU A 409 -8.35 -14.71 -30.95
CA LEU A 409 -9.11 -15.93 -30.71
C LEU A 409 -8.12 -16.96 -30.15
N GLY A 410 -8.51 -17.61 -29.06
CA GLY A 410 -7.68 -18.62 -28.40
C GLY A 410 -7.32 -19.74 -29.36
N ASP A 411 -6.04 -20.09 -29.42
CA ASP A 411 -5.54 -21.22 -30.19
C ASP A 411 -6.24 -22.51 -29.70
N SER A 412 -7.12 -23.07 -30.54
CA SER A 412 -7.43 -24.50 -30.49
C SER A 412 -6.41 -25.23 -31.37
N PRO A 413 -5.85 -26.37 -30.94
CA PRO A 413 -5.03 -27.18 -31.79
C PRO A 413 -5.95 -28.06 -32.65
N ASP A 414 -5.94 -27.89 -33.98
CA ASP A 414 -6.23 -28.99 -34.89
C ASP A 414 -5.60 -28.77 -36.28
N ASP A 415 -4.99 -29.85 -36.76
CA ASP A 415 -4.21 -30.02 -37.98
C ASP A 415 -4.96 -29.68 -39.28
N THR A 416 -4.28 -29.05 -40.26
CA THR A 416 -4.03 -29.65 -41.59
C THR A 416 -3.16 -28.79 -42.53
N CYS A 417 -2.04 -29.41 -42.96
CA CYS A 417 -1.40 -29.42 -44.28
C CYS A 417 -0.84 -28.16 -45.00
N SER A 418 0.45 -28.30 -45.37
CA SER A 418 1.10 -27.97 -46.67
C SER A 418 1.57 -26.53 -47.01
N GLN A 419 2.91 -26.40 -46.98
CA GLN A 419 3.81 -25.67 -47.90
C GLN A 419 3.26 -24.54 -48.77
N ILE A 420 3.62 -23.28 -48.44
CA ILE A 420 4.12 -22.29 -49.41
C ILE A 420 5.26 -21.50 -48.76
N SER A 421 6.40 -21.45 -49.44
CA SER A 421 7.57 -20.65 -49.07
C SER A 421 7.37 -19.18 -49.43
N SER A 422 7.56 -18.27 -48.47
CA SER A 422 8.24 -16.98 -48.64
C SER A 422 8.21 -16.26 -47.29
N GLN A 423 9.37 -15.74 -46.88
CA GLN A 423 9.61 -15.10 -45.59
C GLN A 423 8.55 -14.02 -45.28
N PRO A 424 8.00 -13.96 -44.06
CA PRO A 424 7.45 -12.70 -43.58
C PRO A 424 8.60 -11.90 -42.96
N ALA A 425 8.94 -10.78 -43.57
CA ALA A 425 9.69 -9.73 -42.89
C ALA A 425 8.92 -9.39 -41.60
N VAL A 426 9.57 -9.60 -40.45
CA VAL A 426 9.04 -9.16 -39.16
C VAL A 426 9.07 -7.62 -39.16
N GLN A 427 8.03 -7.01 -39.71
CA GLN A 427 7.73 -5.61 -39.45
C GLN A 427 7.20 -5.54 -38.03
N ILE A 428 7.98 -4.92 -37.15
CA ILE A 428 7.54 -4.52 -35.81
C ILE A 428 6.47 -3.44 -36.02
N ILE A 429 5.20 -3.86 -36.09
CA ILE A 429 4.06 -2.95 -36.18
C ILE A 429 3.85 -2.38 -34.77
N ALA A 430 4.09 -1.08 -34.60
CA ALA A 430 3.85 -0.38 -33.36
C ALA A 430 2.35 -0.44 -32.98
N PRO A 431 2.00 -0.63 -31.69
CA PRO A 431 0.61 -0.71 -31.29
C PRO A 431 -0.11 0.63 -31.53
N ARG A 432 -1.35 0.54 -32.00
CA ARG A 432 -2.28 1.67 -32.05
C ARG A 432 -2.45 2.30 -30.68
N TYR A 433 -2.49 3.62 -30.63
CA TYR A 433 -3.05 4.36 -29.50
C TYR A 433 -4.49 4.74 -29.83
N ASP A 434 -5.36 3.73 -29.94
CA ASP A 434 -6.81 4.00 -29.98
C ASP A 434 -7.22 4.64 -28.65
N GLN A 435 -8.15 5.60 -28.68
CA GLN A 435 -8.53 6.44 -27.54
C GLN A 435 -9.04 5.61 -26.33
N GLU A 436 -9.31 4.32 -26.50
CA GLU A 436 -9.82 3.40 -25.47
C GLU A 436 -8.86 2.25 -25.11
N ASN A 437 -7.67 2.14 -25.72
CA ASN A 437 -6.79 0.99 -25.48
C ASN A 437 -6.32 0.88 -24.02
N TYR A 438 -6.19 2.02 -23.32
CA TYR A 438 -5.86 2.02 -21.89
C TYR A 438 -6.98 1.39 -21.04
N LEU A 439 -8.24 1.43 -21.48
CA LEU A 439 -9.38 0.80 -20.79
C LEU A 439 -9.27 -0.72 -20.84
N ILE A 440 -8.77 -1.30 -21.93
CA ILE A 440 -8.53 -2.74 -22.02
C ILE A 440 -7.54 -3.17 -20.94
N MET A 441 -6.44 -2.43 -20.80
CA MET A 441 -5.43 -2.70 -19.78
C MET A 441 -6.00 -2.55 -18.36
N ALA A 442 -6.77 -1.48 -18.10
CA ALA A 442 -7.43 -1.29 -16.80
C ALA A 442 -8.47 -2.39 -16.50
N ARG A 443 -9.24 -2.83 -17.49
CA ARG A 443 -10.20 -3.95 -17.37
C ARG A 443 -9.50 -5.24 -16.99
N ASN A 444 -8.37 -5.56 -17.63
CA ASN A 444 -7.61 -6.76 -17.30
C ASN A 444 -7.22 -6.79 -15.82
N VAL A 445 -6.80 -5.65 -15.27
CA VAL A 445 -6.48 -5.52 -13.84
C VAL A 445 -7.71 -5.81 -12.97
N PHE A 446 -8.86 -5.19 -13.26
CA PHE A 446 -10.07 -5.40 -12.47
C PHE A 446 -10.64 -6.81 -12.58
N GLN A 447 -10.55 -7.45 -13.76
CA GLN A 447 -10.96 -8.83 -13.98
C GLN A 447 -10.07 -9.84 -13.24
N SER A 448 -8.86 -9.43 -12.85
CA SER A 448 -7.92 -10.24 -12.06
C SER A 448 -8.19 -10.18 -10.55
N LEU A 449 -9.09 -9.30 -10.11
CA LEU A 449 -9.34 -9.05 -8.69
C LEU A 449 -9.86 -10.28 -7.95
N GLU A 450 -10.78 -11.02 -8.57
CA GLU A 450 -11.43 -12.15 -7.92
C GLU A 450 -10.44 -13.29 -7.65
N PHE A 451 -9.48 -13.51 -8.55
CA PHE A 451 -8.37 -14.43 -8.32
C PHE A 451 -7.56 -14.02 -7.09
N CYS A 452 -7.25 -12.73 -6.94
CA CYS A 452 -6.46 -12.23 -5.82
C CYS A 452 -7.21 -12.27 -4.47
N LEU A 453 -8.54 -12.11 -4.48
CA LEU A 453 -9.36 -12.07 -3.26
C LEU A 453 -9.95 -13.43 -2.86
N GLN A 454 -9.49 -14.53 -3.46
CA GLN A 454 -9.86 -15.87 -3.01
C GLN A 454 -9.54 -16.03 -1.51
N GLU A 455 -10.47 -16.61 -0.74
CA GLU A 455 -10.37 -16.73 0.72
C GLU A 455 -9.03 -17.33 1.19
N SER A 456 -8.49 -18.28 0.41
CA SER A 456 -7.23 -18.96 0.71
C SER A 456 -5.98 -18.07 0.62
N ILE A 457 -6.01 -17.01 -0.19
CA ILE A 457 -4.88 -16.06 -0.38
C ILE A 457 -5.23 -14.62 -0.03
N MET A 458 -6.40 -14.36 0.53
CA MET A 458 -7.03 -13.04 0.60
C MET A 458 -6.08 -11.92 1.07
N LEU A 459 -5.32 -12.11 2.16
CA LEU A 459 -4.38 -11.07 2.61
C LEU A 459 -3.27 -10.81 1.60
N THR A 460 -2.58 -11.86 1.15
CA THR A 460 -1.45 -11.72 0.22
C THR A 460 -1.91 -11.22 -1.14
N GLY A 461 -3.03 -11.74 -1.63
CA GLY A 461 -3.61 -11.31 -2.89
C GLY A 461 -4.15 -9.88 -2.81
N ALA A 462 -4.74 -9.44 -1.70
CA ALA A 462 -5.15 -8.04 -1.53
C ALA A 462 -3.94 -7.10 -1.50
N LEU A 463 -2.84 -7.49 -0.84
CA LEU A 463 -1.58 -6.73 -0.88
C LEU A 463 -1.02 -6.64 -2.31
N VAL A 464 -1.00 -7.74 -3.05
CA VAL A 464 -0.54 -7.82 -4.45
C VAL A 464 -1.42 -6.98 -5.37
N ALA A 465 -2.74 -7.05 -5.23
CA ALA A 465 -3.68 -6.36 -6.09
C ALA A 465 -3.79 -4.86 -5.81
N SER A 466 -3.38 -4.40 -4.62
CA SER A 466 -3.51 -3.02 -4.17
C SER A 466 -2.91 -2.01 -5.17
N THR A 467 -1.61 -2.09 -5.44
CA THR A 467 -0.90 -1.15 -6.32
C THR A 467 -1.47 -1.15 -7.75
N PRO A 468 -1.65 -2.31 -8.42
CA PRO A 468 -2.27 -2.34 -9.74
C PRO A 468 -3.66 -1.70 -9.82
N ILE A 469 -4.53 -1.97 -8.83
CA ILE A 469 -5.88 -1.39 -8.80
C ILE A 469 -5.80 0.12 -8.66
N THR A 470 -4.93 0.65 -7.79
CA THR A 470 -4.77 2.09 -7.61
C THR A 470 -4.40 2.75 -8.94
N LEU A 471 -3.41 2.19 -9.62
CA LEU A 471 -2.92 2.68 -10.91
C LEU A 471 -4.00 2.60 -12.00
N ALA A 472 -4.72 1.48 -12.11
CA ALA A 472 -5.81 1.32 -13.07
C ALA A 472 -6.97 2.29 -12.79
N THR A 473 -7.32 2.51 -11.52
CA THR A 473 -8.32 3.51 -11.13
C THR A 473 -7.88 4.92 -11.50
N TRP A 474 -6.62 5.30 -11.27
CA TRP A 474 -6.08 6.60 -11.69
C TRP A 474 -6.04 6.75 -13.22
N ALA A 475 -5.64 5.70 -13.94
CA ALA A 475 -5.61 5.70 -15.39
C ALA A 475 -6.97 6.02 -16.01
N ILE A 476 -8.03 5.46 -15.42
CA ILE A 476 -9.41 5.84 -15.74
C ILE A 476 -9.61 7.28 -15.29
N ARG A 477 -9.71 7.57 -13.99
CA ARG A 477 -10.07 8.90 -13.44
C ARG A 477 -9.38 10.12 -14.06
N ASN A 478 -8.17 9.98 -14.58
CA ASN A 478 -7.42 11.04 -15.27
C ASN A 478 -8.01 11.46 -16.64
N ARG A 479 -9.02 10.76 -17.16
CA ARG A 479 -9.75 11.11 -18.39
C ARG A 479 -11.10 11.71 -18.02
N THR A 480 -11.51 12.76 -18.72
CA THR A 480 -12.71 13.56 -18.39
C THR A 480 -14.02 12.97 -18.92
N HIS A 481 -13.96 11.96 -19.78
CA HIS A 481 -15.12 11.37 -20.45
C HIS A 481 -15.22 9.87 -20.13
N HIS A 482 -15.82 9.56 -18.98
CA HIS A 482 -16.18 8.18 -18.64
C HIS A 482 -17.69 8.01 -18.69
N GLY A 483 -18.13 6.89 -19.26
CA GLY A 483 -19.52 6.49 -19.17
C GLY A 483 -19.86 5.97 -17.77
N ASP A 484 -21.16 5.82 -17.53
CA ASP A 484 -21.67 5.24 -16.26
C ASP A 484 -21.09 3.85 -15.97
N ARG A 485 -20.64 3.12 -17.00
CA ARG A 485 -20.03 1.80 -16.89
C ARG A 485 -18.71 1.80 -16.14
N GLU A 486 -17.77 2.68 -16.49
CA GLU A 486 -16.45 2.75 -15.85
C GLU A 486 -16.55 3.18 -14.38
N VAL A 487 -17.45 4.12 -14.09
CA VAL A 487 -17.74 4.56 -12.70
C VAL A 487 -18.31 3.40 -11.88
N THR A 488 -19.18 2.59 -12.47
CA THR A 488 -19.74 1.39 -11.84
C THR A 488 -18.64 0.36 -11.54
N TRP A 489 -17.68 0.15 -12.45
CA TRP A 489 -16.54 -0.75 -12.21
C TRP A 489 -15.67 -0.31 -11.04
N ILE A 490 -15.26 0.95 -11.02
CA ILE A 490 -14.43 1.48 -9.92
C ILE A 490 -15.16 1.29 -8.59
N SER A 491 -16.45 1.61 -8.55
CA SER A 491 -17.26 1.48 -7.33
C SER A 491 -17.35 0.03 -6.85
N SER A 492 -17.60 -0.93 -7.75
CA SER A 492 -17.63 -2.36 -7.42
C SER A 492 -16.27 -2.89 -6.95
N VAL A 493 -15.19 -2.50 -7.64
CA VAL A 493 -13.83 -2.89 -7.26
C VAL A 493 -13.47 -2.35 -5.88
N GLN A 494 -13.80 -1.08 -5.60
CA GLN A 494 -13.60 -0.49 -4.28
C GLN A 494 -14.37 -1.28 -3.23
N GLU A 495 -15.64 -1.62 -3.46
CA GLU A 495 -16.45 -2.42 -2.54
C GLU A 495 -15.83 -3.80 -2.26
N LYS A 496 -15.41 -4.52 -3.31
CA LYS A 496 -14.72 -5.82 -3.16
C LYS A 496 -13.42 -5.69 -2.37
N MET A 497 -12.63 -4.65 -2.64
CA MET A 497 -11.39 -4.38 -1.92
C MET A 497 -11.61 -4.06 -0.43
N ARG A 498 -12.78 -3.53 -0.03
CA ARG A 498 -13.11 -3.30 1.40
C ARG A 498 -13.06 -4.58 2.22
N TYR A 499 -13.41 -5.72 1.62
CA TYR A 499 -13.38 -7.02 2.29
C TYR A 499 -11.95 -7.55 2.45
N GLY A 500 -11.04 -7.17 1.56
CA GLY A 500 -9.62 -7.54 1.63
C GLY A 500 -8.78 -6.63 2.53
N LEU A 501 -8.95 -5.31 2.39
CA LEU A 501 -8.17 -4.28 3.10
C LEU A 501 -9.06 -3.06 3.46
N PRO A 502 -9.37 -2.83 4.76
CA PRO A 502 -10.20 -1.72 5.21
C PRO A 502 -9.72 -0.32 4.79
N LEU A 503 -8.41 -0.11 4.67
CA LEU A 503 -7.82 1.20 4.30
C LEU A 503 -8.36 1.73 2.95
N TRP A 504 -8.69 0.82 2.03
CA TRP A 504 -9.19 1.16 0.70
C TRP A 504 -10.52 1.91 0.68
N GLN A 505 -11.24 1.93 1.79
CA GLN A 505 -12.43 2.79 1.92
C GLN A 505 -12.10 4.28 1.84
N TYR A 506 -10.84 4.64 2.09
CA TYR A 506 -10.36 6.02 2.24
C TYR A 506 -9.39 6.45 1.13
N ILE A 507 -9.24 5.62 0.08
CA ILE A 507 -8.43 5.83 -1.14
C ILE A 507 -9.39 5.96 -2.34
#